data_AF-A0AA86QWZ9-F1
#
_entry.id   AF-A0AA86QWZ9-F1
#
_cell.length_a   1.000
_cell.length_b   1.000
_cell.length_c   1.000
_cell.angle_alpha   90.00
_cell.angle_beta   90.00
_cell.angle_gamma   90.00
#
_symmetry.space_group_name_H-M   'P 1'
#
loop_
_entity.id
_entity.type
_entity.pdbx_description
1 polymer ?
#
loop_
_entity_poly.entity_id
_entity_poly.type
_entity_poly.pdbx_seq_one_letter_code
_entity_poly.pdbx_strand_id
1 'polypeptide(L)'
;MFVVVLAEAWPKNVNTFSFDHANAQSFTDAYANVLTQHKDAVTKFVADIKATHKGLVLTNAACSDACKQFVKITQLSAGEFNLYNAYIETVLDSMLAFHNEKKDNTMLGYSLTVNANYPGATKVYNFFQAVHVEYNSTNAANKYSALSVAGYEGFFVLRSNTAKQALGFTVDYGTVEELPVYDEAVFVAAVNLIKNTIGSQLLAFTNQVGNGNILNFVQAQVYEAKYLLAYVDYSTKQADFFQSKKGEYQRKDEKSVNQVQSSCRANLENINASDFRIVQMERALNKLKAGCNLDSFYSQLRSFPFRTTYSAIMNAYAAEAEIDFQQKCQSIVDGKEVVNCADPPVPNNWWAIVLSCLLIVVTITVWVFGCIYAKRYEGYEQTAAI
;
A
#
# COMPACT_ATOMS: atom_id res chain seq x y z
N MET A 1 24.67 -18.37 -20.19
CA MET A 1 23.61 -17.35 -20.26
C MET A 1 23.51 -16.71 -18.88
N PHE A 2 24.18 -15.57 -18.69
CA PHE A 2 24.20 -14.87 -17.40
C PHE A 2 23.02 -13.91 -17.37
N VAL A 3 21.99 -14.23 -16.60
CA VAL A 3 20.89 -13.31 -16.31
C VAL A 3 21.46 -12.25 -15.36
N VAL A 4 21.65 -11.06 -15.90
CA VAL A 4 21.93 -9.86 -15.13
C VAL A 4 20.66 -9.57 -14.31
N VAL A 5 20.64 -9.97 -13.04
CA VAL A 5 19.67 -9.47 -12.07
C VAL A 5 20.19 -8.11 -11.60
N LEU A 6 19.94 -7.07 -12.40
CA LEU A 6 19.92 -5.71 -11.88
C LEU A 6 18.72 -5.65 -10.92
N ALA A 7 18.94 -6.00 -9.66
CA ALA A 7 17.92 -5.72 -8.66
C ALA A 7 17.84 -4.20 -8.47
N GLU A 8 16.63 -3.68 -8.39
CA GLU A 8 16.38 -2.25 -8.36
C GLU A 8 16.45 -1.73 -6.90
N ALA A 9 16.90 -0.49 -6.71
CA ALA A 9 16.89 0.15 -5.39
C ALA A 9 15.44 0.42 -4.91
N TRP A 10 15.24 0.32 -3.60
CA TRP A 10 13.95 0.58 -2.92
C TRP A 10 14.14 1.59 -1.79
N PRO A 11 13.13 2.44 -1.50
CA PRO A 11 11.82 2.55 -2.15
C PRO A 11 11.88 3.18 -3.56
N LYS A 12 10.80 3.04 -4.34
CA LYS A 12 10.69 3.64 -5.69
C LYS A 12 9.57 4.68 -5.77
N ASN A 13 9.77 5.71 -6.59
CA ASN A 13 8.70 6.65 -6.90
C ASN A 13 7.53 5.95 -7.57
N VAL A 14 6.32 6.38 -7.22
CA VAL A 14 5.09 5.97 -7.89
C VAL A 14 4.97 6.68 -9.24
N ASN A 15 4.35 6.01 -10.22
CA ASN A 15 4.06 6.62 -11.50
C ASN A 15 2.90 7.62 -11.35
N THR A 16 3.22 8.91 -11.41
CA THR A 16 2.23 9.98 -11.30
C THR A 16 1.70 10.40 -12.68
N PHE A 17 0.38 10.51 -12.80
CA PHE A 17 -0.31 10.97 -14.00
C PHE A 17 -1.06 12.27 -13.69
N SER A 18 -0.55 13.36 -14.24
CA SER A 18 -1.12 14.70 -14.04
C SER A 18 -2.10 15.09 -15.15
N PHE A 19 -3.19 15.76 -14.78
CA PHE A 19 -4.22 16.23 -15.72
C PHE A 19 -5.00 17.43 -15.15
N ASP A 20 -5.58 18.24 -16.03
CA ASP A 20 -6.17 19.53 -15.68
C ASP A 20 -7.56 19.46 -15.03
N HIS A 21 -8.17 18.28 -14.84
CA HIS A 21 -9.52 18.03 -14.29
C HIS A 21 -10.53 19.18 -14.50
N ALA A 22 -10.62 19.72 -15.73
CA ALA A 22 -11.60 20.77 -16.03
C ALA A 22 -13.01 20.21 -16.13
N ASN A 23 -13.12 18.92 -16.44
CA ASN A 23 -14.35 18.15 -16.54
C ASN A 23 -14.06 16.65 -16.35
N ALA A 24 -15.12 15.85 -16.25
CA ALA A 24 -15.02 14.40 -16.11
C ALA A 24 -14.31 13.69 -17.28
N GLN A 25 -14.30 14.28 -18.48
CA GLN A 25 -13.61 13.71 -19.65
C GLN A 25 -12.09 13.74 -19.45
N SER A 26 -11.54 14.81 -18.86
CA SER A 26 -10.09 14.90 -18.59
C SER A 26 -9.59 13.76 -17.71
N PHE A 27 -10.36 13.37 -16.68
CA PHE A 27 -10.04 12.17 -15.89
C PHE A 27 -10.19 10.90 -16.71
N THR A 28 -11.27 10.77 -17.49
CA THR A 28 -11.53 9.60 -18.33
C THR A 28 -10.39 9.35 -19.32
N ASP A 29 -9.80 10.40 -19.88
CA ASP A 29 -8.65 10.33 -20.79
C ASP A 29 -7.37 9.87 -20.05
N ALA A 30 -7.14 10.40 -18.84
CA ALA A 30 -6.02 9.96 -17.98
C ALA A 30 -6.17 8.47 -17.60
N TYR A 31 -7.37 8.05 -17.19
CA TYR A 31 -7.71 6.66 -16.90
C TYR A 31 -7.47 5.75 -18.11
N ALA A 32 -7.94 6.17 -19.30
CA ALA A 32 -7.73 5.42 -20.54
C ALA A 32 -6.25 5.28 -20.90
N ASN A 33 -5.44 6.33 -20.70
CA ASN A 33 -4.00 6.29 -20.92
C ASN A 33 -3.31 5.27 -19.99
N VAL A 34 -3.56 5.36 -18.69
CA VAL A 34 -3.01 4.42 -17.69
C VAL A 34 -3.41 2.98 -18.03
N LEU A 35 -4.69 2.75 -18.33
CA LEU A 35 -5.17 1.42 -18.69
C LEU A 35 -4.53 0.90 -19.98
N THR A 36 -4.27 1.76 -20.96
CA THR A 36 -3.59 1.35 -22.20
C THR A 36 -2.17 0.88 -21.92
N GLN A 37 -1.44 1.57 -21.05
CA GLN A 37 -0.05 1.21 -20.68
C GLN A 37 0.03 -0.11 -19.92
N HIS A 38 -1.01 -0.45 -19.14
CA HIS A 38 -1.04 -1.65 -18.30
C HIS A 38 -2.04 -2.72 -18.76
N LYS A 39 -2.54 -2.60 -20.00
CA LYS A 39 -3.62 -3.45 -20.54
C LYS A 39 -3.35 -4.94 -20.33
N ASP A 40 -2.17 -5.42 -20.74
CA ASP A 40 -1.84 -6.85 -20.71
C ASP A 40 -1.80 -7.39 -19.27
N ALA A 41 -1.28 -6.60 -18.32
CA ALA A 41 -1.26 -6.95 -16.91
C ALA A 41 -2.69 -7.05 -16.35
N VAL A 42 -3.55 -6.08 -16.66
CA VAL A 42 -4.95 -6.06 -16.21
C VAL A 42 -5.74 -7.22 -16.83
N THR A 43 -5.65 -7.43 -18.14
CA THR A 43 -6.35 -8.51 -18.84
C THR A 43 -5.93 -9.89 -18.31
N LYS A 44 -4.62 -10.09 -18.10
CA LYS A 44 -4.11 -11.34 -17.52
C LYS A 44 -4.62 -11.54 -16.09
N PHE A 45 -4.61 -10.49 -15.27
CA PHE A 45 -5.07 -10.59 -13.89
C PHE A 45 -6.56 -10.94 -13.81
N VAL A 46 -7.42 -10.36 -14.65
CA VAL A 46 -8.84 -10.74 -14.73
C VAL A 46 -9.01 -12.21 -15.15
N ALA A 47 -8.22 -12.68 -16.13
CA ALA A 47 -8.24 -14.09 -16.52
C ALA A 47 -7.82 -15.01 -15.36
N ASP A 48 -6.78 -14.63 -14.61
CA ASP A 48 -6.29 -15.36 -13.44
C ASP A 48 -7.33 -15.44 -12.32
N ILE A 49 -8.06 -14.34 -12.04
CA ILE A 49 -9.17 -14.32 -11.07
C ILE A 49 -10.22 -15.37 -11.44
N LYS A 50 -10.69 -15.34 -12.69
CA LYS A 50 -11.72 -16.27 -13.20
C LYS A 50 -11.26 -17.73 -13.20
N ALA A 51 -9.98 -17.96 -13.48
CA ALA A 51 -9.42 -19.31 -13.47
C ALA A 51 -9.26 -19.86 -12.05
N THR A 52 -8.98 -18.99 -11.07
CA THR A 52 -8.73 -19.38 -9.69
C THR A 52 -10.04 -19.62 -8.93
N HIS A 53 -11.03 -18.74 -9.09
CA HIS A 53 -12.23 -18.72 -8.26
C HIS A 53 -13.45 -19.22 -9.03
N LYS A 54 -13.94 -20.41 -8.68
CA LYS A 54 -15.17 -20.95 -9.23
C LYS A 54 -16.38 -20.32 -8.55
N GLY A 55 -17.43 -19.98 -9.31
CA GLY A 55 -18.68 -19.43 -8.77
C GLY A 55 -18.74 -17.90 -8.69
N LEU A 56 -17.74 -17.19 -9.20
CA LEU A 56 -17.83 -15.75 -9.44
C LEU A 56 -18.91 -15.45 -10.47
N VAL A 57 -19.77 -14.48 -10.16
CA VAL A 57 -20.88 -14.06 -11.01
C VAL A 57 -20.53 -12.74 -11.68
N LEU A 58 -20.55 -12.73 -13.01
CA LEU A 58 -20.38 -11.51 -13.80
C LEU A 58 -21.71 -10.75 -13.82
N THR A 59 -21.74 -9.56 -13.23
CA THR A 59 -22.93 -8.71 -13.22
C THR A 59 -22.81 -7.63 -14.28
N ASN A 60 -23.77 -7.57 -15.21
CA ASN A 60 -23.82 -6.49 -16.20
C ASN A 60 -24.65 -5.33 -15.62
N ALA A 61 -24.00 -4.49 -14.80
CA ALA A 61 -24.59 -3.26 -14.29
C ALA A 61 -24.49 -2.12 -15.32
N ALA A 62 -25.08 -0.96 -15.00
CA ALA A 62 -24.91 0.26 -15.80
C ALA A 62 -23.42 0.62 -15.89
N CYS A 63 -22.94 0.80 -17.12
CA CYS A 63 -21.51 1.00 -17.39
C CYS A 63 -21.17 2.50 -17.32
N SER A 64 -20.35 2.86 -16.33
CA SER A 64 -19.75 4.19 -16.20
C SER A 64 -18.79 4.52 -17.37
N ASP A 65 -18.28 5.74 -17.42
CA ASP A 65 -17.31 6.10 -18.47
C ASP A 65 -15.98 5.36 -18.29
N ALA A 66 -15.55 5.11 -17.06
CA ALA A 66 -14.40 4.23 -16.76
C ALA A 66 -14.66 2.80 -17.27
N CYS A 67 -15.84 2.24 -17.00
CA CYS A 67 -16.27 0.94 -17.53
C CYS A 67 -16.24 0.91 -19.06
N LYS A 68 -16.73 1.94 -19.75
CA LYS A 68 -16.73 2.01 -21.22
C LYS A 68 -15.30 2.01 -21.77
N GLN A 69 -14.40 2.79 -21.18
CA GLN A 69 -12.99 2.78 -21.57
C GLN A 69 -12.34 1.43 -21.28
N PHE A 70 -12.68 0.81 -20.14
CA PHE A 70 -12.17 -0.50 -19.78
C PHE A 70 -12.53 -1.56 -20.81
N VAL A 71 -13.82 -1.68 -21.14
CA VAL A 71 -14.33 -2.60 -22.15
C VAL A 71 -13.67 -2.33 -23.51
N LYS A 72 -13.59 -1.06 -23.92
CA LYS A 72 -12.99 -0.67 -25.20
C LYS A 72 -11.50 -1.02 -25.30
N ILE A 73 -10.72 -0.78 -24.25
CA ILE A 73 -9.26 -0.95 -24.29
C ILE A 73 -8.88 -2.41 -24.10
N THR A 74 -9.46 -3.06 -23.08
CA THR A 74 -9.11 -4.42 -22.68
C THR A 74 -9.81 -5.48 -23.52
N GLN A 75 -10.91 -5.13 -24.19
CA GLN A 75 -11.81 -6.06 -24.90
C GLN A 75 -12.48 -7.08 -23.96
N LEU A 76 -12.50 -6.80 -22.66
CA LEU A 76 -13.24 -7.57 -21.65
C LEU A 76 -14.68 -7.04 -21.52
N SER A 77 -15.54 -7.83 -20.92
CA SER A 77 -16.95 -7.49 -20.68
C SER A 77 -17.14 -6.51 -19.51
N ALA A 78 -18.29 -5.83 -19.47
CA ALA A 78 -18.65 -4.97 -18.34
C ALA A 78 -18.79 -5.75 -17.03
N GLY A 79 -19.23 -7.01 -17.08
CA GLY A 79 -19.25 -7.89 -15.91
C GLY A 79 -17.85 -8.22 -15.39
N GLU A 80 -16.85 -8.32 -16.26
CA GLU A 80 -15.45 -8.53 -15.86
C GLU A 80 -14.84 -7.27 -15.24
N PHE A 81 -15.25 -6.09 -15.69
CA PHE A 81 -14.90 -4.84 -15.03
C PHE A 81 -15.46 -4.77 -13.60
N ASN A 82 -16.74 -5.11 -13.40
CA ASN A 82 -17.35 -5.10 -12.06
C ASN A 82 -16.67 -6.13 -11.14
N LEU A 83 -16.40 -7.33 -11.66
CA LEU A 83 -15.65 -8.36 -10.94
C LEU A 83 -14.26 -7.86 -10.52
N TYR A 84 -13.53 -7.22 -11.44
CA TYR A 84 -12.19 -6.70 -11.18
C TYR A 84 -12.19 -5.68 -10.02
N ASN A 85 -13.13 -4.74 -10.02
CA ASN A 85 -13.26 -3.73 -8.97
C ASN A 85 -13.63 -4.33 -7.61
N ALA A 86 -14.64 -5.21 -7.58
CA ALA A 86 -15.08 -5.89 -6.36
C ALA A 86 -13.98 -6.78 -5.76
N TYR A 87 -13.28 -7.52 -6.62
CA TYR A 87 -12.18 -8.39 -6.21
C TYR A 87 -11.05 -7.59 -5.57
N ILE A 88 -10.64 -6.47 -6.18
CA ILE A 88 -9.56 -5.61 -5.67
C ILE A 88 -9.86 -5.12 -4.25
N GLU A 89 -11.08 -4.64 -3.98
CA GLU A 89 -11.42 -4.16 -2.63
C GLU A 89 -11.47 -5.30 -1.61
N THR A 90 -11.96 -6.48 -2.01
CA THR A 90 -12.11 -7.64 -1.12
C THR A 90 -10.76 -8.17 -0.62
N VAL A 91 -9.69 -8.07 -1.42
CA VAL A 91 -8.37 -8.61 -1.06
C VAL A 91 -7.52 -7.64 -0.22
N LEU A 92 -8.05 -6.47 0.14
CA LEU A 92 -7.32 -5.48 0.92
C LEU A 92 -7.28 -5.81 2.42
N ASP A 93 -6.16 -5.45 3.03
CA ASP A 93 -5.92 -5.40 4.48
C ASP A 93 -5.05 -4.18 4.79
N SER A 94 -5.42 -3.04 4.21
CA SER A 94 -4.69 -1.79 4.32
C SER A 94 -4.68 -1.28 5.77
N MET A 95 -3.54 -0.74 6.20
CA MET A 95 -3.43 0.00 7.45
C MET A 95 -3.51 1.50 7.22
N LEU A 96 -4.15 2.19 8.16
CA LEU A 96 -4.43 3.61 8.16
C LEU A 96 -3.85 4.21 9.44
N ALA A 97 -3.22 5.37 9.37
CA ALA A 97 -2.61 6.01 10.53
C ALA A 97 -2.80 7.51 10.52
N PHE A 98 -2.88 8.11 11.69
CA PHE A 98 -2.87 9.55 11.87
C PHE A 98 -1.79 9.97 12.83
N HIS A 99 -1.25 11.16 12.55
CA HIS A 99 -0.58 12.00 13.53
C HIS A 99 -1.34 13.32 13.58
N ASN A 100 -1.86 13.73 14.74
CA ASN A 100 -2.65 14.94 14.91
C ASN A 100 -2.16 15.74 16.11
N GLU A 101 -1.07 16.47 15.93
CA GLU A 101 -0.62 17.43 16.92
C GLU A 101 -1.41 18.72 16.68
N LYS A 102 -2.27 19.11 17.63
CA LYS A 102 -3.26 20.22 17.57
C LYS A 102 -2.72 21.60 17.10
N LYS A 103 -1.42 21.71 16.81
CA LYS A 103 -0.65 22.88 16.36
C LYS A 103 -0.18 22.78 14.90
N ASP A 104 -1.12 22.58 13.97
CA ASP A 104 -0.91 22.67 12.51
C ASP A 104 -0.24 21.46 11.84
N ASN A 105 -0.14 20.34 12.56
CA ASN A 105 0.59 19.17 12.11
C ASN A 105 -0.28 17.92 12.13
N THR A 106 -1.26 17.90 11.23
CA THR A 106 -2.14 16.75 10.99
C THR A 106 -1.66 16.00 9.74
N MET A 107 -1.48 14.69 9.86
CA MET A 107 -1.02 13.81 8.79
C MET A 107 -1.86 12.55 8.73
N LEU A 108 -2.05 12.03 7.51
CA LEU A 108 -2.66 10.74 7.20
C LEU A 108 -1.60 9.83 6.59
N GLY A 109 -1.47 8.60 7.09
CA GLY A 109 -0.71 7.52 6.50
C GLY A 109 -1.64 6.46 5.91
N TYR A 110 -1.30 5.94 4.73
CA TYR A 110 -2.00 4.84 4.07
C TYR A 110 -0.99 3.77 3.63
N SER A 111 -1.31 2.49 3.84
CA SER A 111 -0.52 1.36 3.34
C SER A 111 -1.41 0.46 2.48
N LEU A 112 -1.20 0.45 1.17
CA LEU A 112 -1.90 -0.46 0.26
C LEU A 112 -1.36 -1.87 0.46
N THR A 113 -2.07 -2.66 1.27
CA THR A 113 -1.62 -4.00 1.68
C THR A 113 -2.64 -5.05 1.29
N VAL A 114 -2.14 -6.15 0.73
CA VAL A 114 -2.96 -7.33 0.42
C VAL A 114 -3.08 -8.20 1.66
N ASN A 115 -4.27 -8.73 1.92
CA ASN A 115 -4.52 -9.65 3.04
C ASN A 115 -3.59 -10.87 2.96
N ALA A 116 -2.72 -11.02 3.97
CA ALA A 116 -1.72 -12.09 4.01
C ALA A 116 -2.34 -13.51 4.12
N ASN A 117 -3.58 -13.62 4.61
CA ASN A 117 -4.30 -14.89 4.72
C ASN A 117 -4.88 -15.35 3.39
N TYR A 118 -4.94 -14.47 2.38
CA TYR A 118 -5.41 -14.84 1.04
C TYR A 118 -4.35 -15.69 0.32
N PRO A 119 -4.67 -16.91 -0.16
CA PRO A 119 -3.69 -17.79 -0.82
C PRO A 119 -3.04 -17.18 -2.07
N GLY A 120 -3.74 -16.27 -2.76
CA GLY A 120 -3.22 -15.54 -3.91
C GLY A 120 -2.47 -14.25 -3.57
N ALA A 121 -2.20 -13.95 -2.30
CA ALA A 121 -1.67 -12.66 -1.85
C ALA A 121 -0.40 -12.22 -2.61
N THR A 122 0.53 -13.15 -2.84
CA THR A 122 1.76 -12.87 -3.60
C THR A 122 1.47 -12.42 -5.04
N LYS A 123 0.51 -13.07 -5.72
CA LYS A 123 0.15 -12.70 -7.10
C LYS A 123 -0.50 -11.33 -7.16
N VAL A 124 -1.43 -11.05 -6.25
CA VAL A 124 -2.11 -9.74 -6.15
C VAL A 124 -1.12 -8.64 -5.79
N TYR A 125 -0.22 -8.89 -4.83
CA TYR A 125 0.84 -7.96 -4.47
C TYR A 125 1.72 -7.60 -5.68
N ASN A 126 2.18 -8.62 -6.43
CA ASN A 126 2.99 -8.40 -7.62
C ASN A 126 2.21 -7.62 -8.70
N PHE A 127 0.91 -7.86 -8.82
CA PHE A 127 0.04 -7.10 -9.71
C PHE A 127 -0.04 -5.62 -9.29
N PHE A 128 -0.37 -5.32 -8.02
CA PHE A 128 -0.41 -3.93 -7.52
C PHE A 128 0.92 -3.22 -7.70
N GLN A 129 2.04 -3.88 -7.43
CA GLN A 129 3.37 -3.34 -7.68
C GLN A 129 3.59 -2.94 -9.14
N ALA A 130 3.06 -3.70 -10.08
CA ALA A 130 3.24 -3.46 -11.51
C ALA A 130 2.33 -2.38 -12.08
N VAL A 131 1.14 -2.17 -11.50
CA VAL A 131 0.07 -1.35 -12.13
C VAL A 131 -0.41 -0.16 -11.30
N HIS A 132 0.19 0.09 -10.14
CA HIS A 132 -0.21 1.23 -9.33
C HIS A 132 0.09 2.57 -10.00
N VAL A 133 -0.67 3.57 -9.59
CA VAL A 133 -0.65 4.91 -10.17
C VAL A 133 -1.11 5.93 -9.14
N GLU A 134 -0.50 7.10 -9.18
CA GLU A 134 -1.03 8.30 -8.54
C GLU A 134 -1.66 9.20 -9.60
N TYR A 135 -2.91 9.62 -9.37
CA TYR A 135 -3.61 10.61 -10.19
C TYR A 135 -3.52 11.98 -9.53
N ASN A 136 -2.93 12.95 -10.24
CA ASN A 136 -2.76 14.31 -9.74
C ASN A 136 -3.53 15.32 -10.61
N SER A 137 -4.62 15.85 -10.05
CA SER A 137 -5.33 16.95 -10.69
C SER A 137 -4.58 18.27 -10.48
N THR A 138 -4.26 18.96 -11.57
CA THR A 138 -3.62 20.28 -11.53
C THR A 138 -4.62 21.44 -11.56
N ASN A 139 -5.92 21.16 -11.64
CA ASN A 139 -6.95 22.20 -11.68
C ASN A 139 -6.97 23.01 -10.38
N ALA A 140 -6.88 24.34 -10.44
CA ALA A 140 -6.94 25.16 -9.22
C ALA A 140 -8.28 25.04 -8.47
N ALA A 141 -9.39 24.86 -9.20
CA ALA A 141 -10.73 24.73 -8.61
C ALA A 141 -11.02 23.31 -8.09
N ASN A 142 -10.20 22.33 -8.44
CA ASN A 142 -10.40 20.93 -8.06
C ASN A 142 -9.06 20.18 -8.00
N LYS A 143 -8.15 20.66 -7.15
CA LYS A 143 -6.80 20.12 -7.02
C LYS A 143 -6.81 18.94 -6.05
N TYR A 144 -6.27 17.80 -6.46
CA TYR A 144 -6.16 16.62 -5.62
C TYR A 144 -5.01 15.69 -6.03
N SER A 145 -4.60 14.83 -5.10
CA SER A 145 -3.78 13.64 -5.33
C SER A 145 -4.58 12.41 -4.89
N ALA A 146 -4.49 11.33 -5.65
CA ALA A 146 -5.22 10.11 -5.35
C ALA A 146 -4.47 8.85 -5.78
N LEU A 147 -4.45 7.84 -4.91
CA LEU A 147 -3.81 6.55 -5.18
C LEU A 147 -4.79 5.58 -5.83
N SER A 148 -4.35 4.87 -6.87
CA SER A 148 -5.14 3.86 -7.57
C SER A 148 -4.26 2.77 -8.18
N VAL A 149 -4.88 1.85 -8.93
CA VAL A 149 -4.23 0.89 -9.80
C VAL A 149 -4.89 0.92 -11.17
N ALA A 150 -4.14 0.60 -12.23
CA ALA A 150 -4.65 0.65 -13.59
C ALA A 150 -5.92 -0.18 -13.75
N GLY A 151 -6.93 0.39 -14.41
CA GLY A 151 -8.21 -0.27 -14.64
C GLY A 151 -9.20 -0.23 -13.48
N TYR A 152 -8.79 0.16 -12.26
CA TYR A 152 -9.69 0.24 -11.11
C TYR A 152 -10.47 1.57 -11.15
N GLU A 153 -11.78 1.49 -10.97
CA GLU A 153 -12.68 2.63 -10.97
C GLU A 153 -12.72 3.28 -9.59
N GLY A 154 -11.70 4.09 -9.33
CA GLY A 154 -11.67 4.87 -8.11
C GLY A 154 -10.29 5.05 -7.53
N PHE A 155 -10.30 5.43 -6.25
CA PHE A 155 -9.11 5.75 -5.48
C PHE A 155 -9.12 5.01 -4.14
N PHE A 156 -7.97 4.51 -3.68
CA PHE A 156 -7.83 3.91 -2.34
C PHE A 156 -7.71 4.97 -1.24
N VAL A 157 -7.10 6.10 -1.60
CA VAL A 157 -6.98 7.30 -0.78
C VAL A 157 -7.03 8.51 -1.69
N LEU A 158 -7.73 9.55 -1.25
CA LEU A 158 -7.90 10.82 -1.95
C LEU A 158 -7.55 11.97 -1.00
N ARG A 159 -6.59 12.81 -1.40
CA ARG A 159 -6.31 14.11 -0.76
C ARG A 159 -6.80 15.23 -1.68
N SER A 160 -7.85 15.94 -1.26
CA SER A 160 -8.31 17.16 -1.93
C SER A 160 -7.61 18.38 -1.32
N ASN A 161 -6.78 19.05 -2.11
CA ASN A 161 -6.12 20.30 -1.71
C ASN A 161 -7.12 21.46 -1.69
N THR A 162 -8.13 21.44 -2.56
CA THR A 162 -9.19 22.46 -2.61
C THR A 162 -10.08 22.38 -1.36
N ALA A 163 -10.61 21.19 -1.03
CA ALA A 163 -11.43 21.00 0.15
C ALA A 163 -10.62 20.93 1.46
N LYS A 164 -9.28 20.85 1.37
CA LYS A 164 -8.36 20.65 2.50
C LYS A 164 -8.75 19.43 3.34
N GLN A 165 -9.04 18.33 2.67
CA GLN A 165 -9.48 17.07 3.28
C GLN A 165 -8.73 15.89 2.68
N ALA A 166 -8.57 14.83 3.45
CA ALA A 166 -8.12 13.54 2.95
C ALA A 166 -9.00 12.41 3.48
N LEU A 167 -9.26 11.41 2.64
CA LEU A 167 -9.96 10.20 3.03
C LEU A 167 -9.29 8.97 2.41
N GLY A 168 -8.92 8.00 3.26
CA GLY A 168 -8.52 6.66 2.84
C GLY A 168 -9.43 5.61 3.46
N PHE A 169 -9.45 4.40 2.91
CA PHE A 169 -10.28 3.33 3.45
C PHE A 169 -9.62 1.95 3.45
N THR A 170 -10.16 1.07 4.27
CA THR A 170 -9.88 -0.37 4.26
C THR A 170 -11.19 -1.13 4.50
N VAL A 171 -11.22 -2.42 4.21
CA VAL A 171 -12.37 -3.28 4.52
C VAL A 171 -12.51 -3.39 6.04
N ASP A 172 -13.74 -3.44 6.54
CA ASP A 172 -14.05 -3.64 7.95
C ASP A 172 -14.43 -5.09 8.22
N TYR A 173 -13.47 -5.90 8.69
CA TYR A 173 -13.70 -7.29 9.10
C TYR A 173 -14.27 -7.41 10.52
N GLY A 174 -14.55 -6.30 11.21
CA GLY A 174 -14.99 -6.34 12.61
C GLY A 174 -13.82 -6.55 13.57
N THR A 175 -13.91 -7.53 14.47
CA THR A 175 -12.85 -7.83 15.44
C THR A 175 -11.84 -8.85 14.89
N VAL A 176 -10.69 -9.03 15.56
CA VAL A 176 -9.71 -10.07 15.14
C VAL A 176 -10.28 -11.48 15.23
N GLU A 177 -11.16 -11.73 16.20
CA GLU A 177 -11.86 -13.01 16.33
C GLU A 177 -12.82 -13.26 15.14
N GLU A 178 -13.24 -12.19 14.46
CA GLU A 178 -14.05 -12.22 13.25
C GLU A 178 -13.23 -12.25 11.96
N LEU A 179 -11.89 -12.15 12.03
CA LEU A 179 -11.04 -12.34 10.85
C LEU A 179 -11.27 -13.74 10.30
N PRO A 180 -11.88 -13.89 9.12
CA PRO A 180 -12.12 -15.20 8.58
C PRO A 180 -10.77 -15.85 8.26
N VAL A 181 -10.57 -17.08 8.76
CA VAL A 181 -9.65 -17.99 8.08
C VAL A 181 -10.14 -18.10 6.64
N TYR A 182 -9.24 -17.98 5.67
CA TYR A 182 -9.63 -17.95 4.27
C TYR A 182 -10.56 -19.13 3.94
N ASP A 183 -11.78 -18.78 3.55
CA ASP A 183 -12.78 -19.70 3.04
C ASP A 183 -13.18 -19.21 1.65
N GLU A 184 -12.98 -20.08 0.66
CA GLU A 184 -13.24 -19.78 -0.76
C GLU A 184 -14.69 -19.37 -1.01
N ALA A 185 -15.66 -20.05 -0.37
CA ALA A 185 -17.08 -19.77 -0.60
C ALA A 185 -17.49 -18.44 0.01
N VAL A 186 -16.99 -18.12 1.21
CA VAL A 186 -17.19 -16.82 1.86
C VAL A 186 -16.54 -15.70 1.05
N PHE A 187 -15.32 -15.91 0.57
CA PHE A 187 -14.60 -14.95 -0.27
C PHE A 187 -15.35 -14.68 -1.58
N VAL A 188 -15.74 -15.72 -2.32
CA VAL A 188 -16.51 -15.60 -3.56
C VAL A 188 -17.85 -14.90 -3.31
N ALA A 189 -18.54 -15.21 -2.20
CA ALA A 189 -19.78 -14.53 -1.83
C ALA A 189 -19.55 -13.03 -1.55
N ALA A 190 -18.46 -12.66 -0.87
CA ALA A 190 -18.10 -11.27 -0.61
C ALA A 190 -17.81 -10.51 -1.91
N VAL A 191 -17.02 -11.10 -2.83
CA VAL A 191 -16.74 -10.49 -4.15
C VAL A 191 -18.03 -10.27 -4.94
N ASN A 192 -18.93 -11.27 -4.97
CA ASN A 192 -20.20 -11.17 -5.71
C ASN A 192 -21.18 -10.15 -5.10
N LEU A 193 -21.01 -9.81 -3.82
CA LEU A 193 -21.88 -8.89 -3.10
C LEU A 193 -21.55 -7.42 -3.41
N ILE A 194 -20.28 -7.09 -3.62
CA ILE A 194 -19.82 -5.71 -3.83
C ILE A 194 -20.30 -5.22 -5.20
N LYS A 195 -21.15 -4.19 -5.18
CA LYS A 195 -21.62 -3.49 -6.39
C LYS A 195 -21.27 -2.01 -6.37
N ASN A 196 -21.34 -1.41 -5.19
CA ASN A 196 -20.92 -0.04 -4.96
C ASN A 196 -19.65 -0.03 -4.10
N THR A 197 -18.60 0.59 -4.61
CA THR A 197 -17.27 0.57 -4.02
C THR A 197 -16.93 1.94 -3.43
N ILE A 198 -16.19 2.00 -2.32
CA ILE A 198 -15.79 3.30 -1.77
C ILE A 198 -14.86 4.03 -2.74
N GLY A 199 -13.98 3.31 -3.45
CA GLY A 199 -13.11 3.97 -4.41
C GLY A 199 -13.87 4.71 -5.50
N SER A 200 -14.95 4.13 -6.03
CA SER A 200 -15.78 4.79 -7.05
C SER A 200 -16.46 6.06 -6.49
N GLN A 201 -16.84 6.05 -5.21
CA GLN A 201 -17.43 7.21 -4.55
C GLN A 201 -16.39 8.31 -4.27
N LEU A 202 -15.14 7.94 -3.96
CA LEU A 202 -14.06 8.92 -3.89
C LEU A 202 -13.81 9.58 -5.26
N LEU A 203 -13.87 8.82 -6.35
CA LEU A 203 -13.85 9.40 -7.70
C LEU A 203 -15.06 10.29 -7.97
N ALA A 204 -16.27 9.84 -7.65
CA ALA A 204 -17.49 10.61 -7.84
C ALA A 204 -17.47 11.94 -7.08
N PHE A 205 -16.88 11.97 -5.88
CA PHE A 205 -16.67 13.19 -5.11
C PHE A 205 -15.82 14.20 -5.89
N THR A 206 -14.78 13.76 -6.61
CA THR A 206 -13.96 14.68 -7.41
C THR A 206 -14.73 15.33 -8.57
N ASN A 207 -15.84 14.75 -9.02
CA ASN A 207 -16.69 15.38 -10.05
C ASN A 207 -17.61 16.48 -9.47
N GLN A 208 -17.70 16.60 -8.14
CA GLN A 208 -18.45 17.69 -7.50
C GLN A 208 -17.55 18.92 -7.37
N VAL A 209 -17.88 19.97 -8.12
CA VAL A 209 -17.14 21.25 -8.04
C VAL A 209 -17.43 21.90 -6.68
N GLY A 210 -16.44 21.98 -5.78
CA GLY A 210 -16.49 22.80 -4.55
C GLY A 210 -15.97 22.15 -3.26
N ASN A 211 -16.10 22.89 -2.14
CA ASN A 211 -15.63 22.52 -0.79
C ASN A 211 -16.58 21.54 -0.06
N GLY A 212 -17.07 20.52 -0.77
CA GLY A 212 -17.90 19.48 -0.16
C GLY A 212 -17.15 18.75 0.96
N ASN A 213 -17.87 18.18 1.92
CA ASN A 213 -17.27 17.32 2.93
C ASN A 213 -17.22 15.88 2.41
N ILE A 214 -16.02 15.37 2.13
CA ILE A 214 -15.81 14.05 1.53
C ILE A 214 -16.37 12.91 2.39
N LEU A 215 -16.24 13.01 3.72
CA LEU A 215 -16.77 12.00 4.64
C LEU A 215 -18.29 11.93 4.56
N ASN A 216 -18.98 13.07 4.63
CA ASN A 216 -20.43 13.13 4.51
C ASN A 216 -20.91 12.62 3.13
N PHE A 217 -20.18 12.94 2.06
CA PHE A 217 -20.49 12.45 0.72
C PHE A 217 -20.41 10.91 0.65
N VAL A 218 -19.31 10.34 1.14
CA VAL A 218 -19.09 8.88 1.16
C VAL A 218 -20.11 8.19 2.07
N GLN A 219 -20.38 8.71 3.27
CA GLN A 219 -21.31 8.10 4.23
C GLN A 219 -22.80 8.26 3.85
N ALA A 220 -23.14 9.13 2.90
CA ALA A 220 -24.49 9.25 2.37
C ALA A 220 -24.86 8.11 1.41
N GLN A 221 -23.88 7.34 0.95
CA GLN A 221 -24.09 6.23 0.03
C GLN A 221 -24.43 4.93 0.77
N VAL A 222 -25.04 4.00 0.05
CA VAL A 222 -25.28 2.64 0.53
C VAL A 222 -24.22 1.71 -0.06
N TYR A 223 -23.56 0.95 0.81
CA TYR A 223 -22.57 -0.06 0.45
C TYR A 223 -23.01 -1.40 1.00
N GLU A 224 -22.81 -2.47 0.22
CA GLU A 224 -23.05 -3.82 0.70
C GLU A 224 -21.93 -4.32 1.64
N ALA A 225 -20.70 -3.91 1.37
CA ALA A 225 -19.55 -4.17 2.23
C ALA A 225 -19.38 -3.07 3.29
N LYS A 226 -18.78 -3.44 4.42
CA LYS A 226 -18.42 -2.51 5.49
C LYS A 226 -16.97 -2.07 5.30
N TYR A 227 -16.72 -0.79 5.56
CA TYR A 227 -15.39 -0.21 5.44
C TYR A 227 -15.07 0.68 6.63
N LEU A 228 -13.79 0.74 6.98
CA LEU A 228 -13.23 1.71 7.91
C LEU A 228 -12.60 2.84 7.09
N LEU A 229 -12.96 4.07 7.46
CA LEU A 229 -12.57 5.31 6.80
C LEU A 229 -11.63 6.07 7.72
N ALA A 230 -10.48 6.46 7.19
CA ALA A 230 -9.58 7.41 7.81
C ALA A 230 -9.86 8.79 7.22
N TYR A 231 -10.51 9.68 7.98
CA TYR A 231 -10.83 11.03 7.52
C TYR A 231 -9.97 12.09 8.23
N VAL A 232 -9.40 12.99 7.43
CA VAL A 232 -8.72 14.20 7.90
C VAL A 232 -9.37 15.43 7.29
N ASP A 233 -9.60 16.44 8.13
CA ASP A 233 -9.88 17.81 7.73
C ASP A 233 -8.76 18.71 8.23
N TYR A 234 -7.93 19.21 7.30
CA TYR A 234 -6.79 20.05 7.64
C TYR A 234 -7.20 21.46 8.09
N SER A 235 -8.43 21.90 7.79
CA SER A 235 -8.95 23.21 8.20
C SER A 235 -9.44 23.17 9.65
N THR A 236 -10.18 22.12 10.02
CA THR A 236 -10.70 21.96 11.38
C THR A 236 -9.78 21.14 12.29
N LYS A 237 -8.70 20.58 11.73
CA LYS A 237 -7.73 19.72 12.42
C LYS A 237 -8.37 18.44 12.98
N GLN A 238 -9.45 18.00 12.34
CA GLN A 238 -10.11 16.75 12.66
C GLN A 238 -9.34 15.59 12.01
N ALA A 239 -9.08 14.54 12.78
CA ALA A 239 -8.52 13.29 12.29
C ALA A 239 -9.10 12.14 13.12
N ASP A 240 -10.04 11.41 12.52
CA ASP A 240 -10.82 10.37 13.20
C ASP A 240 -11.02 9.18 12.25
N PHE A 241 -11.28 8.00 12.83
CA PHE A 241 -11.76 6.86 12.05
C PHE A 241 -13.28 6.73 12.15
N PHE A 242 -13.90 6.40 11.03
CA PHE A 242 -15.34 6.17 10.92
C PHE A 242 -15.62 4.86 10.21
N GLN A 243 -16.81 4.30 10.37
CA GLN A 243 -17.30 3.30 9.42
C GLN A 243 -18.02 3.98 8.25
N SER A 244 -18.08 3.27 7.12
CA SER A 244 -18.83 3.68 5.92
C SER A 244 -20.29 4.01 6.19
N LYS A 245 -20.95 3.31 7.12
CA LYS A 245 -22.30 3.62 7.57
C LYS A 245 -22.25 4.54 8.79
N LYS A 246 -22.83 5.74 8.64
CA LYS A 246 -22.86 6.77 9.68
C LYS A 246 -23.48 6.25 10.98
N GLY A 247 -22.77 6.48 12.09
CA GLY A 247 -23.23 6.17 13.44
C GLY A 247 -22.97 4.74 13.92
N GLU A 248 -22.47 3.83 13.08
CA GLU A 248 -22.17 2.46 13.52
C GLU A 248 -20.83 2.34 14.26
N TYR A 249 -19.83 3.13 13.88
CA TYR A 249 -18.53 3.18 14.55
C TYR A 249 -17.83 4.51 14.30
N GLN A 250 -17.27 5.08 15.37
CA GLN A 250 -16.33 6.19 15.32
C GLN A 250 -15.25 5.93 16.37
N ARG A 251 -13.99 6.00 15.95
CA ARG A 251 -12.86 6.04 16.87
C ARG A 251 -12.28 7.44 16.88
N LYS A 252 -12.42 8.09 18.04
CA LYS A 252 -11.87 9.40 18.35
C LYS A 252 -11.24 9.33 19.73
N ASP A 253 -9.92 9.47 19.80
CA ASP A 253 -9.20 9.67 21.05
C ASP A 253 -8.64 11.09 21.10
N GLU A 254 -9.32 11.97 21.84
CA GLU A 254 -8.93 13.39 21.98
C GLU A 254 -7.64 13.60 22.78
N LYS A 255 -7.16 12.55 23.47
CA LYS A 255 -5.94 12.55 24.28
C LYS A 255 -4.75 11.99 23.50
N SER A 256 -4.98 11.17 22.48
CA SER A 256 -3.91 10.64 21.65
C SER A 256 -3.62 11.52 20.44
N VAL A 257 -2.35 11.83 20.24
CA VAL A 257 -1.83 12.47 19.02
C VAL A 257 -1.74 11.46 17.88
N ASN A 258 -1.57 10.18 18.17
CA ASN A 258 -1.39 9.13 17.18
C ASN A 258 -2.51 8.11 17.26
N GLN A 259 -3.12 7.78 16.13
CA GLN A 259 -4.15 6.76 16.07
C GLN A 259 -3.94 5.90 14.83
N VAL A 260 -4.14 4.59 14.95
CA VAL A 260 -3.91 3.64 13.84
C VAL A 260 -5.08 2.70 13.71
N GLN A 261 -5.49 2.38 12.50
CA GLN A 261 -6.58 1.45 12.23
C GLN A 261 -6.13 0.44 11.17
N SER A 262 -6.27 -0.84 11.45
CA SER A 262 -6.19 -1.89 10.43
C SER A 262 -7.59 -2.18 9.87
N SER A 263 -7.71 -3.21 9.05
CA SER A 263 -9.01 -3.75 8.62
C SER A 263 -9.87 -4.33 9.76
N CYS A 264 -9.32 -4.43 10.98
CA CYS A 264 -10.00 -4.90 12.19
C CYS A 264 -10.11 -3.78 13.21
N ARG A 265 -11.30 -3.57 13.77
CA ARG A 265 -11.60 -2.53 14.75
C ARG A 265 -10.75 -2.69 16.01
N ALA A 266 -10.25 -1.56 16.52
CA ALA A 266 -9.68 -1.54 17.87
C ALA A 266 -10.82 -1.78 18.89
N ASN A 267 -10.68 -2.81 19.73
CA ASN A 267 -11.59 -3.12 20.83
C ASN A 267 -10.93 -2.75 22.17
N LEU A 268 -11.22 -1.53 22.65
CA LEU A 268 -10.64 -1.02 23.89
C LEU A 268 -11.19 -1.71 25.16
N GLU A 269 -12.31 -2.43 25.04
CA GLU A 269 -12.95 -3.14 26.15
C GLU A 269 -12.43 -4.57 26.30
N ASN A 270 -12.12 -5.23 25.17
CA ASN A 270 -11.50 -6.54 25.13
C ASN A 270 -10.23 -6.51 24.25
N ILE A 271 -9.09 -6.32 24.91
CA ILE A 271 -7.77 -6.22 24.26
C ILE A 271 -7.43 -7.49 23.46
N ASN A 272 -7.90 -8.67 23.90
CA ASN A 272 -7.61 -9.93 23.19
C ASN A 272 -8.34 -10.03 21.84
N ALA A 273 -9.47 -9.32 21.69
CA ALA A 273 -10.21 -9.21 20.44
C ALA A 273 -9.70 -8.08 19.54
N SER A 274 -8.73 -7.28 20.01
CA SER A 274 -8.13 -6.19 19.25
C SER A 274 -7.02 -6.67 18.33
N ASP A 275 -6.89 -5.99 17.19
CA ASP A 275 -5.74 -6.15 16.34
C ASP A 275 -4.48 -5.55 16.99
N PHE A 276 -3.60 -6.43 17.47
CA PHE A 276 -2.32 -6.04 18.06
C PHE A 276 -1.45 -5.21 17.12
N ARG A 277 -1.69 -5.26 15.78
CA ARG A 277 -0.99 -4.41 14.83
C ARG A 277 -1.22 -2.93 15.10
N ILE A 278 -2.43 -2.57 15.52
CA ILE A 278 -2.79 -1.18 15.89
C ILE A 278 -1.91 -0.71 17.04
N VAL A 279 -1.86 -1.49 18.12
CA VAL A 279 -1.11 -1.15 19.34
C VAL A 279 0.40 -1.06 19.07
N GLN A 280 0.95 -1.99 18.29
CA GLN A 280 2.37 -1.97 17.92
C GLN A 280 2.71 -0.70 17.14
N MET A 281 1.87 -0.32 16.19
CA MET A 281 2.12 0.85 15.37
C MET A 281 1.93 2.16 16.14
N GLU A 282 0.92 2.26 17.01
CA GLU A 282 0.72 3.43 17.88
C GLU A 282 1.90 3.61 18.83
N ARG A 283 2.47 2.53 19.37
CA ARG A 283 3.72 2.58 20.16
C ARG A 283 4.91 3.07 19.34
N ALA A 284 5.00 2.71 18.06
CA ALA A 284 6.04 3.22 17.16
C ALA A 284 5.85 4.73 16.91
N LEU A 285 4.64 5.16 16.60
CA LEU A 285 4.32 6.58 16.39
C LEU A 285 4.49 7.43 17.65
N ASN A 286 4.25 6.88 18.84
CA ASN A 286 4.49 7.60 20.11
C ASN A 286 5.97 7.88 20.40
N LYS A 287 6.90 7.30 19.63
CA LYS A 287 8.32 7.65 19.68
C LYS A 287 8.64 8.92 18.86
N LEU A 288 7.69 9.42 18.06
CA LEU A 288 7.83 10.68 17.36
C LEU A 288 7.92 11.83 18.38
N LYS A 289 8.87 12.73 18.15
CA LYS A 289 9.01 13.94 18.97
C LYS A 289 7.91 14.94 18.61
N ALA A 290 7.59 15.84 19.54
CA ALA A 290 6.75 17.00 19.26
C ALA A 290 7.34 17.82 18.09
N GLY A 291 6.50 18.32 17.18
CA GLY A 291 6.93 18.98 15.95
C GLY A 291 7.48 18.03 14.89
N CYS A 292 7.01 16.78 14.88
CA CYS A 292 7.35 15.78 13.85
C CYS A 292 7.01 16.28 12.45
N ASN A 293 7.89 16.14 11.45
CA ASN A 293 7.57 16.47 10.06
C ASN A 293 7.06 15.24 9.28
N LEU A 294 6.57 15.47 8.06
CA LEU A 294 5.99 14.42 7.22
C LEU A 294 6.99 13.26 6.96
N ASP A 295 8.27 13.58 6.75
CA ASP A 295 9.33 12.58 6.55
C ASP A 295 9.53 11.69 7.79
N SER A 296 9.51 12.28 8.99
CA SER A 296 9.67 11.54 10.24
C SER A 296 8.48 10.63 10.50
N PHE A 297 7.26 11.13 10.25
CA PHE A 297 6.04 10.33 10.32
C PHE A 297 6.10 9.17 9.32
N TYR A 298 6.39 9.46 8.05
CA TYR A 298 6.54 8.45 7.00
C TYR A 298 7.61 7.41 7.33
N SER A 299 8.75 7.83 7.87
CA SER A 299 9.81 6.92 8.30
C SER A 299 9.36 5.94 9.39
N GLN A 300 8.45 6.34 10.29
CA GLN A 300 7.86 5.39 11.25
C GLN A 300 6.89 4.44 10.57
N LEU A 301 6.08 4.94 9.62
CA LEU A 301 5.18 4.08 8.85
C LEU A 301 5.94 2.93 8.17
N ARG A 302 7.19 3.13 7.73
CA ARG A 302 8.02 2.09 7.09
C ARG A 302 8.40 0.92 8.00
N SER A 303 7.86 0.82 9.21
CA SER A 303 8.07 -0.31 10.11
C SER A 303 6.90 -1.30 10.06
N PHE A 304 7.18 -2.55 10.45
CA PHE A 304 6.11 -3.50 10.75
C PHE A 304 5.30 -2.98 11.96
N PRO A 305 3.96 -3.08 11.96
CA PRO A 305 3.09 -3.82 11.03
C PRO A 305 2.51 -3.01 9.88
N PHE A 306 2.74 -1.69 9.85
CA PHE A 306 2.18 -0.81 8.82
C PHE A 306 2.77 -1.12 7.43
N ARG A 307 4.03 -1.56 7.39
CA ARG A 307 4.69 -2.14 6.22
C ARG A 307 4.92 -3.65 6.40
N THR A 308 4.48 -4.42 5.43
CA THR A 308 4.65 -5.89 5.37
C THR A 308 5.19 -6.33 4.01
N THR A 309 5.53 -7.62 3.87
CA THR A 309 5.90 -8.23 2.57
C THR A 309 4.80 -8.11 1.51
N TYR A 310 3.55 -7.86 1.91
CA TYR A 310 2.41 -7.68 1.01
C TYR A 310 1.94 -6.23 0.87
N SER A 311 2.69 -5.27 1.42
CA SER A 311 2.43 -3.83 1.25
C SER A 311 3.07 -3.35 -0.05
N ALA A 312 2.25 -3.07 -1.06
CA ALA A 312 2.72 -2.62 -2.36
C ALA A 312 3.17 -1.16 -2.33
N ILE A 313 2.40 -0.31 -1.64
CA ILE A 313 2.58 1.15 -1.68
C ILE A 313 2.35 1.71 -0.29
N MET A 314 3.06 2.79 0.00
CA MET A 314 2.85 3.56 1.21
C MET A 314 2.85 5.05 0.90
N ASN A 315 1.82 5.72 1.41
CA ASN A 315 1.58 7.13 1.20
C ASN A 315 1.48 7.83 2.56
N ALA A 316 1.96 9.07 2.63
CA ALA A 316 1.67 9.97 3.73
C ALA A 316 1.28 11.35 3.19
N TYR A 317 0.23 11.92 3.77
CA TYR A 317 -0.35 13.18 3.37
C TYR A 317 -0.41 14.16 4.53
N ALA A 318 0.13 15.35 4.32
CA ALA A 318 -0.14 16.55 5.10
C ALA A 318 -0.96 17.55 4.27
N ALA A 319 -1.35 18.66 4.88
CA ALA A 319 -2.18 19.69 4.24
C ALA A 319 -1.61 20.18 2.89
N GLU A 320 -0.28 20.34 2.80
CA GLU A 320 0.39 20.90 1.63
C GLU A 320 1.49 19.99 1.06
N ALA A 321 1.82 18.88 1.72
CA ALA A 321 2.90 17.97 1.33
C ALA A 321 2.39 16.53 1.25
N GLU A 322 3.00 15.75 0.37
CA GLU A 322 2.73 14.33 0.22
C GLU A 322 4.02 13.56 -0.02
N ILE A 323 4.03 12.31 0.41
CA ILE A 323 5.08 11.34 0.16
C ILE A 323 4.39 10.09 -0.36
N ASP A 324 4.79 9.63 -1.54
CA ASP A 324 4.27 8.40 -2.14
C ASP A 324 5.42 7.57 -2.70
N PHE A 325 5.53 6.33 -2.23
CA PHE A 325 6.52 5.40 -2.72
C PHE A 325 6.02 3.96 -2.73
N GLN A 326 6.40 3.23 -3.78
CA GLN A 326 6.34 1.78 -3.80
C GLN A 326 7.29 1.19 -2.77
N GLN A 327 6.85 0.12 -2.10
CA GLN A 327 7.60 -0.54 -1.05
C GLN A 327 7.94 -1.97 -1.43
N LYS A 328 9.15 -2.39 -1.08
CA LYS A 328 9.45 -3.81 -0.88
C LYS A 328 9.84 -4.03 0.56
N CYS A 329 9.51 -5.22 1.03
CA CYS A 329 9.76 -5.65 2.37
C CYS A 329 10.22 -7.11 2.35
N GLN A 330 11.28 -7.39 3.07
CA GLN A 330 11.63 -8.74 3.47
C GLN A 330 11.25 -8.88 4.95
N SER A 331 10.29 -9.76 5.24
CA SER A 331 9.91 -10.08 6.62
C SER A 331 11.09 -10.66 7.37
N ILE A 332 11.39 -10.09 8.53
CA ILE A 332 12.26 -10.67 9.55
C ILE A 332 11.35 -11.40 10.53
N VAL A 333 11.61 -12.69 10.72
CA VAL A 333 10.79 -13.57 11.56
C VAL A 333 11.55 -13.94 12.83
N ASP A 334 10.84 -13.97 13.95
CA ASP A 334 11.26 -14.61 15.19
C ASP A 334 10.38 -15.84 15.41
N GLY A 335 10.96 -17.03 15.23
CA GLY A 335 10.18 -18.27 15.15
C GLY A 335 9.20 -18.26 13.97
N LYS A 336 7.90 -18.14 14.27
CA LYS A 336 6.80 -18.09 13.28
C LYS A 336 6.22 -16.70 13.08
N GLU A 337 6.57 -15.74 13.93
CA GLU A 337 5.97 -14.41 13.93
C GLU A 337 6.85 -13.43 13.16
N VAL A 338 6.23 -12.56 12.36
CA VAL A 338 6.94 -11.46 11.72
C VAL A 338 7.15 -10.37 12.76
N VAL A 339 8.41 -10.09 13.08
CA VAL A 339 8.78 -9.09 14.09
C VAL A 339 9.24 -7.78 13.47
N ASN A 340 9.70 -7.82 12.23
CA ASN A 340 10.16 -6.62 11.54
C ASN A 340 10.09 -6.78 10.02
N CYS A 341 10.24 -5.67 9.33
CA CYS A 341 10.25 -5.57 7.88
C CYS A 341 11.47 -4.75 7.45
N ALA A 342 12.42 -5.37 6.76
CA ALA A 342 13.60 -4.70 6.23
C ALA A 342 13.45 -4.42 4.73
N ASP A 343 14.11 -3.36 4.25
CA ASP A 343 14.29 -3.19 2.81
C ASP A 343 15.09 -4.41 2.28
N PRO A 344 14.76 -4.92 1.09
CA PRO A 344 15.59 -5.97 0.49
C PRO A 344 17.02 -5.45 0.37
N PRO A 345 18.03 -6.29 0.63
CA PRO A 345 19.42 -5.85 0.58
C PRO A 345 19.70 -5.21 -0.78
N VAL A 346 20.34 -4.03 -0.76
CA VAL A 346 20.84 -3.38 -1.98
C VAL A 346 21.63 -4.43 -2.75
N PRO A 347 21.43 -4.58 -4.07
CA PRO A 347 22.09 -5.63 -4.82
C PRO A 347 23.59 -5.56 -4.52
N ASN A 348 24.15 -6.70 -4.12
CA ASN A 348 25.58 -6.86 -4.14
C ASN A 348 26.02 -6.56 -5.57
N ASN A 349 26.67 -5.42 -5.78
CA ASN A 349 27.42 -5.18 -6.99
C ASN A 349 28.23 -6.45 -7.24
N TRP A 350 28.04 -7.13 -8.36
CA TRP A 350 28.80 -8.35 -8.65
C TRP A 350 30.30 -8.06 -8.58
N TRP A 351 30.70 -6.82 -8.89
CA TRP A 351 32.01 -6.26 -8.61
C TRP A 351 32.45 -6.35 -7.15
N ALA A 352 31.58 -6.08 -6.18
CA ALA A 352 31.87 -6.23 -4.76
C ALA A 352 32.03 -7.70 -4.34
N ILE A 353 31.27 -8.62 -4.94
CA ILE A 353 31.46 -10.07 -4.74
C ILE A 353 32.81 -10.51 -5.33
N VAL A 354 33.11 -10.09 -6.57
CA VAL A 354 34.37 -10.40 -7.25
C VAL A 354 35.56 -9.83 -6.46
N LEU A 355 35.51 -8.56 -6.04
CA LEU A 355 36.54 -7.93 -5.20
C LEU A 355 36.70 -8.66 -3.86
N SER A 356 35.62 -9.09 -3.23
CA SER A 356 35.67 -9.86 -1.98
C SER A 356 36.33 -11.23 -2.19
N CYS A 357 35.97 -11.95 -3.27
CA CYS A 357 36.63 -13.21 -3.63
C CYS A 357 38.12 -13.01 -3.93
N LEU A 358 38.48 -11.94 -4.65
CA LEU A 358 39.86 -11.62 -5.01
C LEU A 358 40.70 -11.27 -3.77
N LEU A 359 40.13 -10.52 -2.82
CA LEU A 359 40.73 -10.25 -1.51
C LEU A 359 41.00 -11.53 -0.71
N ILE A 360 40.05 -12.47 -0.69
CA ILE A 360 40.21 -13.76 -0.01
C ILE A 360 41.37 -14.55 -0.64
N VAL A 361 41.42 -14.62 -1.97
CA VAL A 361 42.51 -15.31 -2.68
C VAL A 361 43.85 -14.66 -2.37
N VAL A 362 43.97 -13.34 -2.47
CA VAL A 362 45.22 -12.61 -2.14
C VAL A 362 45.65 -12.87 -0.70
N THR A 363 44.72 -12.83 0.24
CA THR A 363 45.00 -13.07 1.67
C THR A 363 45.52 -14.48 1.92
N ILE A 364 44.88 -15.50 1.32
CA ILE A 364 45.34 -16.89 1.40
C ILE A 364 46.73 -17.03 0.77
N THR A 365 46.95 -16.39 -0.39
CA THR A 365 48.23 -16.48 -1.09
C THR A 365 49.36 -15.86 -0.27
N VAL A 366 49.13 -14.67 0.30
CA VAL A 366 50.08 -13.99 1.21
C VAL A 366 50.35 -14.85 2.44
N TRP A 367 49.33 -15.46 3.03
CA TRP A 367 49.48 -16.34 4.19
C TRP A 367 50.31 -17.59 3.86
N VAL A 368 50.02 -18.28 2.76
CA VAL A 368 50.77 -19.46 2.31
C VAL A 368 52.22 -19.11 2.00
N PHE A 369 52.47 -18.01 1.29
CA PHE A 369 53.84 -17.53 1.03
C PHE A 369 54.56 -17.15 2.32
N GLY A 370 53.87 -16.49 3.26
CA GLY A 370 54.40 -16.19 4.59
C GLY A 370 54.85 -17.45 5.34
N CYS A 371 54.03 -18.50 5.34
CA CYS A 371 54.39 -19.79 5.95
C CYS A 371 55.59 -20.47 5.24
N ILE A 372 55.66 -20.39 3.91
CA ILE A 372 56.78 -20.97 3.14
C ILE A 372 58.08 -20.22 3.41
N TYR A 373 58.05 -18.88 3.42
CA TYR A 373 59.23 -18.07 3.69
C TYR A 373 59.70 -18.16 5.14
N ALA A 374 58.77 -18.23 6.11
CA ALA A 374 59.11 -18.46 7.52
C ALA A 374 59.85 -19.80 7.70
N LYS A 375 59.35 -20.89 7.10
CA LYS A 375 60.02 -22.20 7.12
C LYS A 375 61.40 -22.18 6.43
N ARG A 376 61.57 -21.38 5.38
CA ARG A 376 62.88 -21.23 4.72
C ARG A 376 63.89 -20.52 5.63
N TYR A 377 63.47 -19.52 6.39
CA TYR A 377 64.34 -18.84 7.36
C TYR A 377 64.79 -19.76 8.50
N GLU A 378 63.88 -20.57 9.06
CA GLU A 378 64.22 -21.57 10.08
C GLU A 378 65.22 -22.63 9.55
N GLY A 379 65.07 -23.04 8.29
CA GLY A 379 66.00 -23.97 7.65
C GLY A 379 67.40 -23.38 7.41
N TYR A 380 67.49 -22.09 7.07
CA TYR A 380 68.78 -21.42 6.89
C TYR A 380 69.53 -21.23 8.21
N GLU A 381 68.84 -20.91 9.32
CA GLU A 381 69.45 -20.85 10.65
C GLU A 381 69.96 -22.22 11.13
N GLN A 382 69.27 -23.32 10.80
CA GLN A 382 69.75 -24.67 11.13
C GLN A 382 71.00 -25.09 10.35
N THR A 383 71.15 -24.69 9.08
CA THR A 383 72.38 -24.96 8.31
C THR A 383 73.55 -24.04 8.66
N ALA A 384 73.30 -22.86 9.25
CA ALA A 384 74.36 -21.97 9.73
C ALA A 384 74.89 -22.36 11.14
N ALA A 385 74.25 -23.31 11.80
CA ALA A 385 74.60 -23.80 13.14
C ALA A 385 75.31 -25.17 13.15
N ILE A 386 75.82 -25.64 11.99
CA ILE A 386 76.66 -26.85 11.87
C ILE A 386 78.09 -26.46 11.54
#